data_AF-A0A1Q5WWX9-F1
#
_entry.id   AF-A0A1Q5WWX9-F1
#
_cell.length_a   1.000
_cell.length_b   1.000
_cell.length_c   1.000
_cell.angle_alpha   90.00
_cell.angle_beta   90.00
_cell.angle_gamma   90.00
#
_symmetry.space_group_name_H-M   'P 1'
#
loop_
_entity.id
_entity.type
_entity.pdbx_description
1 polymer ?
#
loop_
_entity_poly.entity_id
_entity_poly.type
_entity_poly.pdbx_seq_one_letter_code
_entity_poly.pdbx_strand_id
1 'polypeptide(L)'
;MSEADFEYQEKIRRLAVKIVKHYRGKGPENVKVKLDSESQITIEIRGILSSLSEILFKEGAADLVTEYWKVLKPYLERGFMEEMIETIGSGFSYSWRLCNLYHEDRTVIIQLNKSV
;
A
#
# COMPACT_ATOMS: atom_id res chain seq x y z
N MET A 1 -19.47 11.15 7.93
CA MET A 1 -18.16 11.37 7.28
C MET A 1 -18.26 12.70 6.57
N SER A 2 -17.36 13.63 6.87
CA SER A 2 -17.40 14.97 6.27
C SER A 2 -16.87 14.96 4.83
N GLU A 3 -17.15 16.01 4.06
CA GLU A 3 -16.60 16.19 2.71
C GLU A 3 -15.06 16.28 2.75
N ALA A 4 -14.51 16.93 3.77
CA ALA A 4 -13.07 17.02 4.01
C ALA A 4 -12.44 15.65 4.26
N ASP A 5 -13.09 14.78 5.06
CA ASP A 5 -12.61 13.41 5.30
C ASP A 5 -12.57 12.59 4.00
N PHE A 6 -13.59 12.76 3.14
CA PHE A 6 -13.66 12.07 1.85
C PHE A 6 -12.56 12.53 0.90
N GLU A 7 -12.36 13.85 0.76
CA GLU A 7 -11.28 14.39 -0.08
C GLU A 7 -9.91 13.92 0.41
N TYR A 8 -9.72 13.89 1.73
CA TYR A 8 -8.50 13.43 2.35
C TYR A 8 -8.25 11.93 2.10
N GLN A 9 -9.26 11.07 2.29
CA GLN A 9 -9.18 9.65 1.92
C GLN A 9 -8.84 9.46 0.43
N GLU A 10 -9.46 10.26 -0.44
CA GLU A 10 -9.25 10.18 -1.88
C GLU A 10 -7.83 10.58 -2.30
N LYS A 11 -7.24 11.59 -1.66
CA LYS A 11 -5.82 11.96 -1.87
C LYS A 11 -4.90 10.80 -1.53
N ILE A 12 -5.07 10.18 -0.35
CA ILE A 12 -4.28 9.02 0.08
C ILE A 12 -4.50 7.83 -0.87
N ARG A 13 -5.74 7.59 -1.28
CA ARG A 13 -6.09 6.51 -2.21
C ARG A 13 -5.39 6.68 -3.56
N ARG A 14 -5.37 7.91 -4.11
CA ARG A 14 -4.68 8.22 -5.38
C ARG A 14 -3.19 7.98 -5.28
N LEU A 15 -2.58 8.34 -4.15
CA LEU A 15 -1.16 8.07 -3.92
C LEU A 15 -0.85 6.57 -3.89
N ALA A 16 -1.67 5.78 -3.18
CA ALA A 16 -1.55 4.32 -3.15
C ALA A 16 -1.73 3.70 -4.56
N VAL A 17 -2.64 4.24 -5.37
CA VAL A 17 -2.79 3.81 -6.77
C VAL A 17 -1.55 4.18 -7.60
N LYS A 18 -1.00 5.38 -7.42
CA LYS A 18 0.19 5.86 -8.14
C LYS A 18 1.40 4.97 -7.89
N ILE A 19 1.69 4.63 -6.63
CA ILE A 19 2.84 3.78 -6.29
C ILE A 19 2.70 2.38 -6.89
N VAL A 20 1.49 1.79 -6.86
CA VAL A 20 1.26 0.48 -7.46
C VAL A 20 1.42 0.53 -8.99
N LYS A 21 0.88 1.57 -9.64
CA LYS A 21 1.09 1.78 -11.09
C LYS A 21 2.57 1.88 -11.45
N HIS A 22 3.38 2.54 -10.62
CA HIS A 22 4.79 2.77 -10.89
C HIS A 22 5.56 1.46 -11.07
N TYR A 23 5.41 0.48 -10.18
CA TYR A 23 6.16 -0.77 -10.27
C TYR A 23 5.42 -1.88 -11.05
N ARG A 24 4.09 -1.88 -11.07
CA ARG A 24 3.28 -2.92 -11.71
C ARG A 24 2.99 -2.61 -13.19
N GLY A 25 3.08 -1.34 -13.59
CA GLY A 25 2.60 -0.85 -14.90
C GLY A 25 1.07 -0.75 -15.01
N LYS A 26 0.32 -1.24 -14.02
CA LYS A 26 -1.15 -1.13 -13.90
C LYS A 26 -1.56 -0.82 -12.46
N GLY A 27 -2.75 -0.26 -12.29
CA GLY A 27 -3.27 0.06 -10.96
C GLY A 27 -3.52 -1.17 -10.09
N PRO A 28 -3.69 -1.00 -8.77
CA PRO A 28 -4.15 -2.06 -7.89
C PRO A 28 -5.59 -2.47 -8.25
N GLU A 29 -6.02 -3.63 -7.80
CA GLU A 29 -7.41 -4.06 -7.94
C GLU A 29 -8.35 -3.25 -7.05
N ASN A 30 -7.90 -2.97 -5.83
CA ASN A 30 -8.66 -2.16 -4.89
C ASN A 30 -7.72 -1.44 -3.93
N VAL A 31 -8.13 -0.23 -3.51
CA VAL A 31 -7.52 0.49 -2.39
C VAL A 31 -8.62 0.97 -1.48
N LYS A 32 -8.57 0.56 -0.22
CA LYS A 32 -9.48 1.01 0.83
C LYS A 32 -8.71 1.84 1.85
N VAL A 33 -9.15 3.06 2.07
CA VAL A 33 -8.60 3.95 3.11
C VAL A 33 -9.63 4.05 4.22
N LYS A 34 -9.21 3.81 5.46
CA LYS A 34 -10.03 3.98 6.66
C LYS A 34 -9.38 5.03 7.54
N LEU A 35 -10.16 6.00 7.99
CA LEU A 35 -9.79 6.92 9.05
C LEU A 35 -10.34 6.31 10.35
N ASP A 36 -9.55 5.44 10.98
CA ASP A 36 -10.00 4.67 12.15
C ASP A 36 -10.16 5.58 13.39
N SER A 37 -9.36 6.65 13.47
CA SER A 37 -9.48 7.74 14.44
C SER A 37 -8.83 9.02 13.88
N GLU A 38 -8.84 10.13 14.64
CA GLU A 38 -8.19 11.39 14.21
C GLU A 38 -6.69 11.21 13.92
N SER A 39 -6.04 10.30 14.65
CA SER A 39 -4.61 10.04 14.57
C SER A 39 -4.26 8.76 13.82
N GLN A 40 -5.20 7.86 13.54
CA GLN A 40 -4.92 6.57 12.90
C GLN A 40 -5.58 6.42 11.52
N ILE A 41 -4.75 6.09 10.52
CA ILE A 41 -5.17 5.83 9.14
C ILE A 41 -4.74 4.42 8.76
N THR A 42 -5.65 3.63 8.19
CA THR A 42 -5.34 2.32 7.62
C THR A 42 -5.58 2.32 6.12
N ILE A 43 -4.59 1.90 5.35
CA ILE A 43 -4.64 1.75 3.90
C ILE A 43 -4.50 0.26 3.57
N GLU A 44 -5.51 -0.30 2.91
CA GLU A 44 -5.55 -1.68 2.44
C GLU A 44 -5.46 -1.69 0.91
N ILE A 45 -4.43 -2.33 0.35
CA ILE A 45 -4.15 -2.36 -1.08
C ILE A 45 -4.17 -3.81 -1.58
N ARG A 46 -5.02 -4.12 -2.56
CA ARG A 46 -5.13 -5.43 -3.21
C ARG A 46 -4.65 -5.41 -4.65
N GLY A 47 -4.28 -6.56 -5.21
CA GLY A 47 -3.82 -6.66 -6.59
C GLY A 47 -2.41 -6.05 -6.78
N ILE A 48 -1.53 -6.32 -5.83
CA ILE A 48 -0.19 -5.74 -5.73
C ILE A 48 0.85 -6.43 -6.62
N LEU A 49 0.59 -7.63 -7.14
CA LEU A 49 1.61 -8.37 -7.88
C LEU A 49 1.59 -8.03 -9.36
N SER A 50 2.80 -7.96 -9.96
CA SER A 50 2.95 -7.95 -11.41
C SER A 50 2.38 -9.24 -12.01
N SER A 51 2.04 -9.22 -13.30
CA SER A 51 1.55 -10.43 -13.99
C SER A 51 2.56 -11.58 -13.93
N LEU A 52 3.87 -11.29 -14.01
CA LEU A 52 4.93 -12.29 -13.85
C LEU A 52 4.94 -12.88 -12.44
N SER A 53 4.85 -12.03 -11.41
CA SER A 53 4.82 -12.47 -10.02
C SER A 53 3.59 -13.33 -9.71
N GLU A 54 2.44 -13.03 -10.34
CA GLU A 54 1.24 -13.88 -10.23
C GLU A 54 1.46 -15.26 -10.86
N ILE A 55 2.07 -15.33 -12.05
CA ILE A 55 2.38 -16.61 -12.73
C ILE A 55 3.35 -17.42 -11.86
N LEU A 56 4.47 -16.83 -11.44
CA LEU A 56 5.45 -17.50 -10.59
C LEU A 56 4.82 -18.07 -9.32
N PHE A 57 3.92 -17.31 -8.70
CA PHE A 57 3.21 -17.82 -7.53
C PHE A 57 2.34 -19.04 -7.87
N LYS A 58 1.55 -18.97 -8.95
CA LYS A 58 0.65 -20.07 -9.37
C LYS A 58 1.43 -21.36 -9.69
N GLU A 59 2.65 -21.22 -10.19
CA GLU A 59 3.56 -22.33 -10.46
C GLU A 59 4.31 -22.83 -9.20
N GLY A 60 3.96 -22.34 -8.01
CA GLY A 60 4.56 -22.78 -6.75
C GLY A 60 5.88 -22.09 -6.38
N ALA A 61 6.32 -21.08 -7.14
CA ALA A 61 7.55 -20.32 -6.87
C ALA A 61 7.32 -19.11 -5.94
N ALA A 62 6.48 -19.27 -4.91
CA ALA A 62 6.11 -18.20 -3.97
C ALA A 62 7.33 -17.62 -3.22
N ASP A 63 8.34 -18.44 -2.95
CA ASP A 63 9.56 -18.01 -2.25
C ASP A 63 10.36 -17.00 -3.10
N LEU A 64 10.45 -17.20 -4.41
CA LEU A 64 11.10 -16.25 -5.32
C LEU A 64 10.36 -14.91 -5.35
N VAL A 65 9.02 -14.95 -5.36
CA VAL A 65 8.20 -13.73 -5.29
C VAL A 65 8.44 -13.00 -3.97
N THR A 66 8.60 -13.75 -2.87
CA THR A 66 8.88 -13.20 -1.54
C THR A 66 10.26 -12.54 -1.49
N GLU A 67 11.30 -13.18 -2.03
CA GLU A 67 12.65 -12.59 -2.13
C GLU A 67 12.65 -11.31 -2.97
N TYR A 68 11.94 -11.31 -4.09
CA TYR A 68 11.76 -10.10 -4.90
C TYR A 68 11.11 -8.96 -4.09
N TRP A 69 10.07 -9.27 -3.31
CA TRP A 69 9.41 -8.28 -2.46
C TRP A 69 10.29 -7.72 -1.35
N LYS A 70 11.24 -8.51 -0.80
CA LYS A 70 12.21 -8.00 0.19
C LYS A 70 13.08 -6.88 -0.38
N VAL A 71 13.37 -6.92 -1.68
CA VAL A 71 14.15 -5.88 -2.37
C VAL A 71 13.26 -4.71 -2.79
N LEU A 72 12.07 -5.01 -3.33
CA LEU A 72 11.16 -4.00 -3.85
C LEU A 72 10.53 -3.15 -2.74
N LYS A 73 10.10 -3.78 -1.64
CA LYS A 73 9.36 -3.10 -0.57
C LYS A 73 10.11 -1.88 -0.02
N PRO A 74 11.39 -1.94 0.39
CA PRO A 74 12.10 -0.78 0.91
C PRO A 74 12.18 0.39 -0.09
N TYR A 75 12.27 0.09 -1.39
CA TYR A 75 12.28 1.12 -2.42
C TYR A 75 10.92 1.83 -2.53
N LEU A 76 9.83 1.05 -2.58
CA LEU A 76 8.47 1.59 -2.63
C LEU A 76 8.10 2.34 -1.35
N GLU A 77 8.49 1.80 -0.20
CA GLU A 77 8.21 2.35 1.12
C GLU A 77 8.80 3.75 1.26
N ARG A 78 10.07 3.96 0.87
CA ARG A 78 10.69 5.30 0.92
C ARG A 78 9.92 6.33 0.08
N GLY A 79 9.72 6.06 -1.21
CA GLY A 79 9.05 7.02 -2.10
C GLY A 79 7.60 7.28 -1.73
N PHE A 80 6.88 6.24 -1.28
CA PHE A 80 5.51 6.41 -0.81
C PHE A 80 5.44 7.25 0.47
N MET A 81 6.33 7.04 1.43
CA MET A 81 6.31 7.77 2.69
C MET A 81 6.70 9.24 2.54
N GLU A 82 7.63 9.56 1.63
CA GLU A 82 7.97 10.94 1.27
C GLU A 82 6.73 11.69 0.76
N GLU A 83 6.00 11.14 -0.22
CA GLU A 83 4.77 11.74 -0.75
C GLU A 83 3.63 11.76 0.28
N MET A 84 3.56 10.77 1.18
CA MET A 84 2.56 10.74 2.25
C MET A 84 2.77 11.86 3.27
N ILE A 85 4.02 12.20 3.63
CA ILE A 85 4.30 13.32 4.56
C ILE A 85 3.81 14.64 3.96
N GLU A 86 4.07 14.88 2.66
CA GLU A 86 3.56 16.05 1.96
C GLU A 86 2.02 16.07 1.91
N THR A 87 1.39 14.91 1.72
CA THR A 87 -0.07 14.78 1.65
C THR A 87 -0.76 14.98 3.00
N ILE A 88 -0.17 14.45 4.07
CA ILE A 88 -0.72 14.53 5.43
C ILE A 88 -0.41 15.88 6.08
N GLY A 89 0.72 16.50 5.73
CA GLY A 89 1.17 17.78 6.30
C GLY A 89 1.73 17.66 7.71
N SER A 90 1.94 16.44 8.22
CA SER A 90 2.53 16.19 9.53
C SER A 90 3.37 14.92 9.55
N GLY A 91 4.27 14.83 10.54
CA GLY A 91 5.00 13.60 10.81
C GLY A 91 4.07 12.49 11.31
N PHE A 92 4.41 11.25 10.99
CA PHE A 92 3.70 10.07 11.45
C PHE A 92 4.68 8.92 11.69
N SER A 93 4.32 8.04 12.62
CA SER A 93 4.86 6.68 12.63
C SER A 93 4.05 5.81 11.69
N TYR A 94 4.65 4.74 11.17
CA TYR A 94 3.93 3.84 10.28
C TYR A 94 4.37 2.39 10.41
N SER A 95 3.52 1.49 9.91
CA SER A 95 3.87 0.11 9.63
C SER A 95 3.41 -0.28 8.23
N TRP A 96 4.22 -1.08 7.54
CA TRP A 96 3.90 -1.63 6.22
C TRP A 96 3.99 -3.16 6.29
N ARG A 97 2.85 -3.83 6.16
CA ARG A 97 2.76 -5.29 6.25
C ARG A 97 2.20 -5.87 4.96
N LEU A 98 2.82 -6.97 4.54
CA LEU A 98 2.31 -7.79 3.46
C LEU A 98 1.56 -8.97 4.09
N CYS A 99 0.27 -9.07 3.79
CA CYS A 99 -0.65 -10.04 4.35
C CYS A 99 -1.06 -11.05 3.28
N ASN A 100 -1.38 -12.27 3.73
CA ASN A 100 -1.92 -13.34 2.90
C ASN A 100 -1.02 -13.71 1.72
N LEU A 101 0.31 -13.65 1.91
CA LEU A 101 1.34 -13.96 0.91
C LEU A 101 1.08 -15.23 0.10
N TYR A 102 0.50 -16.25 0.74
CA TYR A 102 0.26 -17.56 0.15
C TYR A 102 -1.15 -17.77 -0.41
N HIS A 103 -1.99 -16.72 -0.41
CA HIS A 103 -3.38 -16.78 -0.87
C HIS A 103 -3.65 -15.77 -2.00
N GLU A 104 -4.75 -15.90 -2.72
CA GLU A 104 -5.11 -14.99 -3.83
C GLU A 104 -5.50 -13.59 -3.33
N ASP A 105 -5.92 -13.45 -2.06
CA ASP A 105 -6.34 -12.19 -1.44
C ASP A 105 -5.17 -11.39 -0.84
N ARG A 106 -3.99 -11.49 -1.46
CA ARG A 106 -2.78 -10.75 -1.09
C ARG A 106 -3.05 -9.27 -0.95
N THR A 107 -2.65 -8.76 0.21
CA THR A 107 -2.97 -7.41 0.60
C THR A 107 -1.77 -6.76 1.25
N VAL A 108 -1.47 -5.52 0.86
CA VAL A 108 -0.60 -4.65 1.63
C VAL A 108 -1.47 -3.85 2.60
N ILE A 109 -1.12 -3.89 3.89
CA ILE A 109 -1.73 -3.07 4.92
C ILE A 109 -0.70 -2.07 5.40
N ILE A 110 -1.00 -0.78 5.21
CA ILE A 110 -0.21 0.33 5.73
C ILE A 110 -1.01 0.98 6.85
N GLN A 111 -0.42 1.09 8.03
CA GLN A 111 -1.03 1.81 9.15
C GLN A 111 -0.17 3.03 9.46
N LEU A 112 -0.80 4.19 9.52
CA LEU A 112 -0.16 5.46 9.83
C LEU A 112 -0.73 5.95 11.16
N ASN A 113 0.14 6.35 12.08
CA ASN A 113 -0.24 7.01 13.32
C ASN A 113 0.41 8.39 13.34
N LYS A 114 -0.40 9.43 13.19
CA LYS A 114 0.04 10.83 13.22
C LYS A 114 0.69 11.12 14.57
N SER A 115 1.82 11.81 14.53
CA SER A 115 2.40 12.39 15.74
C SER A 115 1.49 13.53 16.20
N VAL A 116 0.98 13.43 17.43
CA VAL A 116 0.18 14.48 18.08
C VAL A 116 1.05 15.70 18.33
#